data_AF-A0A821TPS9-F1
#
_entry.id   AF-A0A821TPS9-F1
#
_cell.length_a   1.000
_cell.length_b   1.000
_cell.length_c   1.000
_cell.angle_alpha   90.00
_cell.angle_beta   90.00
_cell.angle_gamma   90.00
#
_symmetry.space_group_name_H-M   'P 1'
#
loop_
_entity.id
_entity.type
_entity.pdbx_description
1 polymer ?
#
loop_
_entity_poly.entity_id
_entity_poly.type
_entity_poly.pdbx_seq_one_letter_code
_entity_poly.pdbx_strand_id
1 'polypeptide(L)'
;MIVSGALARQIIPEIEAWPQVESIYVFCGDQSVHEQWVRKIRKVKGVHTSIEPICKALQIDRENCDRAMISISFNGIDPLFMYTQLLKEALLDIEDDDTESVRELAEYCRLQDDIDEDEIRMVEKEYCDHTPIW
;
A
#
# COMPACT_ATOMS: atom_id res chain seq x y z
N MET A 1 -8.59 -12.22 -8.53
CA MET A 1 -8.70 -12.82 -9.89
C MET A 1 -10.09 -13.41 -10.08
N ILE A 2 -10.74 -13.21 -11.23
CA ILE A 2 -12.03 -13.85 -11.58
C ILE A 2 -11.77 -14.91 -12.66
N VAL A 3 -12.28 -16.12 -12.48
CA VAL A 3 -12.08 -17.25 -13.41
C VAL A 3 -13.38 -17.99 -13.69
N SER A 4 -13.51 -18.60 -14.87
CA SER A 4 -14.66 -19.47 -15.14
C SER A 4 -14.56 -20.79 -14.37
N GLY A 5 -15.69 -21.42 -14.03
CA GLY A 5 -15.69 -22.72 -13.33
C GLY A 5 -14.93 -23.82 -14.08
N ALA A 6 -14.97 -23.80 -15.42
CA ALA A 6 -14.22 -24.74 -16.26
C ALA A 6 -12.71 -24.50 -16.20
N LEU A 7 -12.29 -23.24 -16.32
CA LEU A 7 -10.87 -22.87 -16.26
C LEU A 7 -10.30 -23.12 -14.86
N ALA A 8 -11.05 -22.79 -13.82
CA ALA A 8 -10.66 -22.99 -12.42
C ALA A 8 -10.18 -24.43 -12.16
N ARG A 9 -10.87 -25.44 -12.72
CA ARG A 9 -10.48 -26.86 -12.55
C ARG A 9 -9.07 -27.16 -13.07
N GLN A 10 -8.64 -26.47 -14.11
CA GLN A 10 -7.34 -26.69 -14.73
C GLN A 10 -6.25 -25.92 -13.99
N ILE A 11 -6.51 -24.68 -13.61
CA ILE A 11 -5.46 -23.75 -13.15
C ILE A 11 -5.30 -23.69 -11.64
N ILE A 12 -6.32 -24.06 -10.85
CA ILE A 12 -6.24 -23.88 -9.39
C ILE A 12 -5.09 -24.66 -8.72
N PRO A 13 -4.77 -25.92 -9.11
CA PRO A 13 -3.63 -26.62 -8.52
C PRO A 13 -2.30 -25.86 -8.68
N GLU A 14 -2.15 -25.09 -9.76
CA GLU A 14 -0.94 -24.30 -10.04
C GLU A 14 -0.99 -22.94 -9.34
N ILE A 15 -2.16 -22.29 -9.34
CA ILE A 15 -2.34 -20.93 -8.80
C ILE A 15 -2.32 -20.91 -7.27
N GLU A 16 -2.62 -22.04 -6.61
CA GLU A 16 -2.46 -22.11 -5.15
C GLU A 16 -1.02 -21.76 -4.72
N ALA A 17 -0.02 -22.12 -5.52
CA ALA A 17 1.39 -21.82 -5.26
C ALA A 17 1.78 -20.37 -5.57
N TRP A 18 0.97 -19.58 -6.30
CA TRP A 18 1.36 -18.26 -6.78
C TRP A 18 1.21 -17.19 -5.70
N PRO A 19 2.29 -16.62 -5.16
CA PRO A 19 2.20 -15.62 -4.09
C PRO A 19 1.49 -14.33 -4.53
N GLN A 20 1.48 -14.02 -5.83
CA GLN A 20 0.84 -12.82 -6.39
C GLN A 20 -0.70 -12.91 -6.42
N VAL A 21 -1.27 -14.10 -6.22
CA VAL A 21 -2.72 -14.31 -6.23
C VAL A 21 -3.20 -14.51 -4.81
N GLU A 22 -3.87 -13.51 -4.26
CA GLU A 22 -4.42 -13.53 -2.91
C GLU A 22 -5.86 -14.09 -2.87
N SER A 23 -6.70 -13.62 -3.79
CA SER A 23 -8.13 -13.94 -3.85
C SER A 23 -8.55 -14.42 -5.24
N ILE A 24 -9.28 -15.54 -5.29
CA ILE A 24 -9.87 -16.13 -6.50
C ILE A 24 -11.38 -16.17 -6.35
N TYR A 25 -12.10 -15.68 -7.36
CA TYR A 25 -13.56 -15.77 -7.46
C TYR A 25 -13.92 -16.59 -8.68
N VAL A 26 -14.71 -17.64 -8.49
CA VAL A 26 -15.13 -18.53 -9.56
C VAL A 26 -16.51 -18.10 -10.05
N PHE A 27 -16.65 -17.80 -11.34
CA PHE A 27 -17.90 -17.46 -11.99
C PHE A 27 -18.38 -18.62 -12.87
N CYS A 28 -19.55 -19.18 -12.58
CA CYS A 28 -20.09 -20.31 -13.33
C CYS A 28 -21.62 -20.37 -13.28
N GLY A 29 -22.26 -20.85 -14.35
CA GLY A 29 -23.72 -21.01 -14.39
C GLY A 29 -24.28 -22.09 -13.45
N ASP A 30 -23.44 -23.04 -13.01
CA ASP A 30 -23.84 -24.13 -12.12
C ASP A 30 -22.84 -24.28 -10.96
N GLN A 31 -23.26 -23.87 -9.75
CA GLN A 31 -22.48 -23.99 -8.52
C GLN A 31 -22.26 -25.44 -8.09
N SER A 32 -23.24 -26.33 -8.31
CA SER A 32 -23.27 -27.66 -7.71
C SER A 32 -22.13 -28.56 -8.20
N VAL A 33 -21.69 -28.35 -9.44
CA VAL A 33 -20.65 -29.11 -10.12
C VAL A 33 -19.23 -28.68 -9.67
N HIS A 34 -19.09 -27.48 -9.08
CA HIS A 34 -17.78 -26.89 -8.78
C HIS A 34 -17.54 -26.59 -7.30
N GLU A 35 -18.56 -26.47 -6.45
CA GLU A 35 -18.39 -26.07 -5.05
C GLU A 35 -17.58 -27.04 -4.19
N GLN A 36 -17.73 -28.35 -4.39
CA GLN A 36 -17.19 -29.35 -3.45
C GLN A 36 -15.66 -29.37 -3.40
N TRP A 37 -14.98 -29.15 -4.53
CA TRP A 37 -13.52 -29.15 -4.60
C TRP A 37 -12.98 -27.74 -4.33
N VAL A 38 -13.63 -26.70 -4.86
CA VAL A 38 -13.20 -25.30 -4.74
C VAL A 38 -13.18 -24.81 -3.29
N ARG A 39 -14.15 -25.23 -2.46
CA ARG A 39 -14.23 -24.82 -1.05
C ARG A 39 -13.04 -25.26 -0.18
N LYS A 40 -12.23 -26.22 -0.66
CA LYS A 40 -11.04 -26.69 0.07
C LYS A 40 -9.81 -25.81 -0.16
N ILE A 41 -9.84 -24.93 -1.16
CA ILE A 41 -8.69 -24.11 -1.56
C ILE A 41 -8.76 -22.77 -0.85
N ARG A 42 -7.73 -22.46 -0.06
CA ARG A 42 -7.70 -21.30 0.83
C ARG A 42 -7.87 -19.96 0.10
N LYS A 43 -7.31 -19.85 -1.10
CA LYS A 43 -7.34 -18.61 -1.92
C LYS A 43 -8.68 -18.37 -2.60
N VAL A 44 -9.58 -19.36 -2.63
CA VAL A 44 -10.89 -19.18 -3.27
C VAL A 44 -11.85 -18.57 -2.28
N LYS A 45 -12.32 -17.36 -2.60
CA LYS A 45 -13.23 -16.58 -1.76
C LYS A 45 -14.70 -16.88 -2.03
N GLY A 46 -15.02 -17.47 -3.19
CA GLY A 46 -16.38 -17.89 -3.50
C GLY A 46 -16.59 -18.42 -4.91
N VAL A 47 -17.69 -19.15 -5.08
CA VAL A 47 -18.24 -19.58 -6.36
C VAL A 47 -19.57 -18.88 -6.56
N HIS A 48 -19.76 -18.18 -7.67
CA HIS A 48 -20.90 -17.32 -7.91
C HIS A 48 -21.51 -17.59 -9.28
N THR A 49 -22.84 -17.53 -9.35
CA THR A 49 -23.62 -17.64 -10.59
C THR A 49 -23.98 -16.29 -11.18
N SER A 50 -23.85 -15.22 -10.41
CA SER A 50 -24.06 -13.84 -10.83
C SER A 50 -22.82 -12.98 -10.53
N ILE A 51 -22.68 -11.86 -11.25
CA ILE A 51 -21.49 -11.00 -11.15
C ILE A 51 -21.59 -10.03 -9.98
N GLU A 52 -22.81 -9.65 -9.57
CA GLU A 52 -23.05 -8.67 -8.51
C GLU A 52 -22.40 -9.03 -7.16
N PRO A 53 -22.47 -10.29 -6.67
CA PRO A 53 -21.78 -10.68 -5.44
C PRO A 53 -20.26 -10.57 -5.55
N ILE A 54 -19.70 -10.86 -6.73
CA ILE A 54 -18.27 -10.71 -6.99
C ILE A 54 -17.89 -9.23 -6.93
N CYS A 55 -18.65 -8.34 -7.58
CA CYS A 55 -18.41 -6.91 -7.53
C CYS A 55 -18.42 -6.36 -6.10
N LYS A 56 -19.39 -6.79 -5.26
CA LYS A 56 -19.45 -6.40 -3.85
C LYS A 56 -18.23 -6.90 -3.07
N ALA A 57 -17.84 -8.16 -3.28
CA ALA A 57 -16.66 -8.71 -2.62
C ALA A 57 -15.38 -7.96 -3.04
N LEU A 58 -15.25 -7.60 -4.32
CA LEU A 58 -14.12 -6.83 -4.82
C LEU A 58 -14.09 -5.40 -4.28
N GLN A 59 -15.24 -4.77 -4.06
CA GLN A 59 -15.31 -3.45 -3.42
C GLN A 59 -14.79 -3.51 -1.98
N ILE A 60 -15.23 -4.52 -1.22
CA ILE A 60 -14.75 -4.73 0.17
C ILE A 60 -13.25 -5.06 0.18
N ASP A 61 -12.80 -5.95 -0.69
CA ASP A 61 -11.38 -6.30 -0.80
C ASP A 61 -10.53 -5.09 -1.18
N ARG A 62 -11.03 -4.22 -2.09
CA ARG A 62 -10.37 -2.95 -2.45
C ARG A 62 -10.24 -2.02 -1.26
N GLU A 63 -11.32 -1.79 -0.51
CA GLU A 63 -11.29 -0.92 0.67
C GLU A 63 -10.30 -1.40 1.74
N ASN A 64 -10.12 -2.72 1.86
CA ASN A 64 -9.12 -3.31 2.74
C ASN A 64 -7.68 -3.23 2.17
N CYS A 65 -7.54 -3.21 0.85
CA CYS A 65 -6.24 -3.19 0.15
C CYS A 65 -5.63 -1.77 0.05
N ASP A 66 -6.47 -0.74 -0.12
CA ASP A 66 -6.04 0.66 -0.32
C ASP A 66 -5.21 1.23 0.85
N ARG A 67 -5.22 0.58 2.03
CA ARG A 67 -4.38 0.99 3.18
C ARG A 67 -2.94 0.49 3.14
N ALA A 68 -2.59 -0.43 2.25
CA ALA A 68 -1.27 -1.06 2.20
C ALA A 68 -0.64 -1.15 0.80
N MET A 69 -1.38 -0.83 -0.27
CA MET A 69 -0.86 -0.89 -1.64
C MET A 69 -0.89 0.49 -2.31
N ILE A 70 0.30 1.05 -2.53
CA ILE A 70 0.48 2.14 -3.47
C ILE A 70 0.47 1.51 -4.88
N SER A 71 -0.45 1.94 -5.75
CA SER A 71 -0.56 1.40 -7.10
C SER A 71 0.65 1.83 -7.95
N ILE A 72 1.64 0.96 -8.10
CA ILE A 72 2.79 1.21 -8.96
C ILE A 72 2.47 0.63 -10.34
N SER A 73 2.18 1.52 -11.31
CA SER A 73 2.12 1.11 -12.72
C SER A 73 3.55 0.97 -13.26
N PHE A 74 4.02 -0.27 -13.44
CA PHE A 74 5.30 -0.56 -14.08
C PHE A 74 5.20 -0.33 -15.61
N ASN A 75 5.09 0.93 -16.02
CA ASN A 75 5.05 1.33 -17.43
C ASN A 75 6.47 1.46 -18.04
N GLY A 76 7.46 0.72 -17.51
CA GLY A 76 8.87 0.90 -17.88
C GLY A 76 9.51 2.17 -17.31
N ILE A 77 8.91 2.74 -16.26
CA ILE A 77 9.44 3.90 -15.56
C ILE A 77 10.64 3.47 -14.72
N ASP A 78 11.67 4.31 -14.70
CA ASP A 78 12.89 4.09 -13.96
C ASP A 78 12.63 3.82 -12.46
N PRO A 79 13.20 2.74 -11.87
CA PRO A 79 12.98 2.42 -10.47
C PRO A 79 13.37 3.53 -9.49
N LEU A 80 14.44 4.29 -9.78
CA LEU A 80 14.86 5.39 -8.94
C LEU A 80 13.78 6.47 -8.92
N PHE A 81 13.16 6.78 -10.07
CA PHE A 81 12.04 7.71 -10.12
C PHE A 81 10.86 7.27 -9.24
N MET A 82 10.51 5.97 -9.24
CA MET A 82 9.43 5.46 -8.38
C MET A 82 9.79 5.58 -6.90
N TYR A 83 11.01 5.22 -6.50
CA TYR A 83 11.46 5.38 -5.13
C TYR A 83 11.52 6.85 -4.69
N THR A 84 11.96 7.75 -5.58
CA THR A 84 11.97 9.18 -5.31
C THR A 84 10.56 9.73 -5.13
N GLN A 85 9.61 9.30 -5.97
CA GLN A 85 8.22 9.72 -5.84
C GLN A 85 7.60 9.22 -4.53
N LEU A 86 7.82 7.96 -4.18
CA LEU A 86 7.37 7.38 -2.90
C LEU A 86 7.96 8.10 -1.70
N LEU A 87 9.27 8.36 -1.72
CA LEU A 87 9.96 9.10 -0.66
C LEU A 87 9.39 10.52 -0.53
N LYS A 88 9.19 11.21 -1.66
CA LYS A 88 8.64 12.56 -1.67
C LYS A 88 7.21 12.60 -1.12
N GLU A 89 6.35 11.69 -1.54
CA GLU A 89 4.97 11.60 -1.02
C GLU A 89 4.97 11.31 0.48
N ALA A 90 5.78 10.34 0.93
CA ALA A 90 5.90 10.03 2.34
C ALA A 90 6.42 11.21 3.17
N LEU A 91 7.38 12.00 2.66
CA LEU A 91 7.89 13.20 3.35
C LEU A 91 6.86 14.33 3.41
N LEU A 92 6.06 14.51 2.35
CA LEU A 92 5.02 15.55 2.31
C LEU A 92 3.81 15.23 3.18
N ASP A 93 3.57 13.94 3.46
CA ASP A 93 2.49 13.47 4.34
C ASP A 93 2.85 13.53 5.83
N ILE A 94 4.11 13.85 6.18
CA ILE A 94 4.50 14.03 7.59
C ILE A 94 3.83 15.31 8.10
N GLU A 95 2.94 15.17 9.08
CA GLU A 95 2.42 16.29 9.86
C GLU A 95 3.56 16.84 10.71
N ASP A 96 4.18 17.93 10.26
CA ASP A 96 5.25 18.62 10.99
C ASP A 96 4.66 19.82 11.74
N ASP A 97 4.85 19.85 13.06
CA ASP A 97 4.72 21.10 13.83
C ASP A 97 6.10 21.74 13.85
N ASP A 98 6.32 22.68 12.93
CA ASP A 98 7.56 23.43 12.76
C ASP A 98 8.16 23.91 14.10
N THR A 99 7.32 24.25 15.09
CA THR A 99 7.79 24.77 16.38
C THR A 99 8.28 23.66 17.30
N GLU A 100 7.58 22.52 17.34
CA GLU A 100 7.94 21.39 18.20
C GLU A 100 9.16 20.65 17.64
N SER A 101 9.20 20.39 16.34
CA SER A 101 10.30 19.69 15.68
C SER A 101 11.63 20.44 15.74
N VAL A 102 11.60 21.78 15.58
CA VAL A 102 12.81 22.62 15.73
C VAL A 102 13.31 22.60 17.16
N ARG A 103 12.41 22.65 18.15
CA ARG A 103 12.79 22.57 19.56
C ARG A 103 13.45 21.22 19.87
N GLU A 104 12.88 20.11 19.41
CA GLU A 104 13.45 18.77 19.61
C GLU A 104 14.83 18.64 18.96
N LEU A 105 14.99 19.18 17.75
CA LEU A 105 16.28 19.24 17.06
C LEU A 105 17.31 20.07 17.86
N ALA A 106 16.91 21.23 18.37
CA ALA A 106 17.79 22.09 19.16
C ALA A 106 18.20 21.43 20.49
N GLU A 107 17.27 20.76 21.18
CA GLU A 107 17.57 19.97 22.38
C GLU A 107 18.53 18.83 22.06
N TYR A 108 18.34 18.11 20.95
CA TYR A 108 19.26 17.07 20.50
C TYR A 108 20.67 17.62 20.24
N CYS A 109 20.78 18.77 19.56
CA CYS A 109 22.06 19.41 19.28
C CYS A 109 22.78 19.85 20.55
N ARG A 110 22.06 20.35 21.57
CA ARG A 110 22.62 20.72 22.88
C ARG A 110 23.18 19.53 23.66
N LEU A 111 22.73 18.31 23.34
CA LEU A 111 23.28 17.08 23.91
C LEU A 111 24.60 16.64 23.24
N GLN A 112 24.99 17.26 22.13
CA GLN A 112 26.27 17.00 21.47
C GLN A 112 27.32 18.01 21.95
N ASP A 113 28.49 17.53 22.36
CA ASP A 113 29.57 18.39 22.86
C ASP A 113 30.24 19.24 21.76
N ASP A 114 29.92 18.98 20.49
CA ASP A 114 30.64 19.51 19.32
C ASP A 114 29.94 20.68 18.63
N ILE A 115 28.76 21.08 19.11
CA ILE A 115 27.91 22.09 18.46
C ILE A 115 27.89 23.37 19.29
N ASP A 116 28.11 24.51 18.65
CA ASP A 116 28.10 25.81 19.31
C ASP A 116 26.65 26.24 19.64
N GLU A 117 26.44 26.72 20.87
CA GLU A 117 25.13 27.18 21.35
C GLU A 117 24.62 28.37 20.54
N ASP A 118 25.52 29.21 20.01
CA ASP A 118 25.15 30.34 19.17
C ASP A 118 24.59 29.89 17.80
N GLU A 119 25.11 28.79 17.24
CA GLU A 119 24.56 28.19 16.01
C GLU A 119 23.19 27.55 16.25
N ILE A 120 22.99 26.91 17.41
CA ILE A 120 21.69 26.33 17.80
C ILE A 120 20.63 27.43 17.94
N ARG A 121 20.97 28.54 18.60
CA ARG A 121 20.06 29.69 18.77
C ARG A 121 19.71 30.37 17.45
N MET A 122 20.64 30.38 16.49
CA MET A 122 20.38 30.89 15.15
C MET A 122 19.28 30.07 14.46
N VAL A 123 19.38 28.73 14.52
CA VAL A 123 18.36 27.83 13.94
C VAL A 123 17.00 27.99 14.62
N GLU A 124 16.94 28.01 15.96
CA GLU A 124 15.67 28.18 16.69
C GLU A 124 14.94 29.49 16.35
N LYS A 125 15.69 30.52 15.98
CA LYS A 125 15.13 31.84 15.68
C LYS A 125 14.80 32.03 14.21
N GLU A 126 15.69 31.59 13.32
CA GLU A 126 15.60 31.90 11.88
C GLU A 126 14.81 30.84 11.10
N TYR A 127 14.64 29.63 11.63
CA TYR A 127 13.90 28.56 10.94
C TYR A 127 12.48 28.97 10.57
N CYS A 128 11.75 29.58 11.50
CA CYS A 128 10.36 30.02 11.29
C CYS A 128 10.23 31.32 10.48
N ASP A 129 11.32 32.06 10.28
CA ASP A 129 11.33 33.33 9.54
C ASP A 129 11.39 33.11 8.02
N HIS A 130 11.74 31.90 7.58
CA HIS A 130 11.83 31.58 6.17
C HIS A 130 10.54 30.95 5.64
N THR A 131 9.88 31.63 4.70
CA THR A 131 8.87 30.98 3.87
C THR A 131 9.53 29.91 3.01
N PRO A 132 8.87 28.75 2.78
CA PRO A 132 9.40 27.71 1.91
C PRO A 132 9.86 28.30 0.58
N ILE A 133 11.05 27.91 0.13
CA ILE A 133 11.60 28.30 -1.16
C ILE A 133 10.86 27.48 -2.23
N TRP A 134 9.66 27.92 -2.60
CA TRP A 134 8.92 27.41 -3.75
C TRP A 134 8.88 28.45 -4.89
#